data_AF-A0A6A3GH08-F1
#
_entry.id   AF-A0A6A3GH08-F1
#
_cell.length_a   1.000
_cell.length_b   1.000
_cell.length_c   1.000
_cell.angle_alpha   90.00
_cell.angle_beta   90.00
_cell.angle_gamma   90.00
#
_symmetry.space_group_name_H-M   'P 1'
#
loop_
_entity.id
_entity.type
_entity.pdbx_description
1 polymer ?
#
loop_
_entity_poly.entity_id
_entity_poly.type
_entity_poly.pdbx_seq_one_letter_code
_entity_poly.pdbx_strand_id
1 'polypeptide(L)'
;DGDFLKLFDWNDKDFGKVKNIKAIGDIVGFTGPEFYVRKEILCVLENFKEFLQVKLGKTTEKFPNEQFIFMGSPGTGKSCILALICFYLAIKKNVPVVWHRVAGVGLPVTRLFHQGKYYEWIDETGSTYLTILKTKIDDEFDPASCWFCLDGLKQEQLARTNFGTAFTLLATSGQFNKKGEGGLVQATCLLPYWRQEDLEDLAEKMHMGNAADRYFVSGGSVRFFVNPIEKSRMSVTSALRRVSTADADVLLTPVGSGSKQQIDSLRGIGILNVSDPKQYTDPDYWKALVTSKMVMEYLVKLTKPDYFQKFLVVAKDLKDPRLQGVVLEQLFHSYVRNQESVGISYMKYDNQNRNTHPDPGHASMR
;
A
#
# COMPACT_ATOMS: atom_id res chain seq x y z
N ASP A 1 -13.50 16.81 -17.03
CA ASP A 1 -13.54 15.48 -17.69
C ASP A 1 -12.41 14.59 -17.19
N GLY A 2 -12.62 13.28 -17.16
CA GLY A 2 -11.62 12.30 -16.71
C GLY A 2 -12.24 10.95 -16.33
N ASP A 3 -11.47 9.87 -16.49
CA ASP A 3 -11.95 8.50 -16.26
C ASP A 3 -12.32 8.23 -14.79
N PHE A 4 -11.73 9.00 -13.87
CA PHE A 4 -12.01 8.91 -12.43
C PHE A 4 -13.48 9.21 -12.08
N LEU A 5 -14.23 9.88 -12.95
CA LEU A 5 -15.67 10.10 -12.72
C LEU A 5 -16.47 8.79 -12.74
N LYS A 6 -15.90 7.72 -13.32
CA LYS A 6 -16.43 6.36 -13.36
C LYS A 6 -15.75 5.43 -12.35
N LEU A 7 -15.08 5.98 -11.33
CA LEU A 7 -14.29 5.21 -10.34
C LEU A 7 -15.05 3.98 -9.79
N PHE A 8 -16.34 4.14 -9.48
CA PHE A 8 -17.18 3.08 -8.90
C PHE A 8 -17.96 2.22 -9.92
N ASP A 9 -17.69 2.45 -11.21
CA ASP A 9 -18.20 1.64 -12.33
C ASP A 9 -17.11 0.70 -12.88
N TRP A 10 -15.85 0.90 -12.46
CA TRP A 10 -14.75 0.01 -12.83
C TRP A 10 -14.97 -1.40 -12.31
N ASN A 11 -14.64 -2.38 -13.14
CA ASN A 11 -14.85 -3.80 -12.85
C ASN A 11 -13.71 -4.65 -13.42
N ASP A 12 -13.86 -5.97 -13.43
CA ASP A 12 -12.81 -6.89 -13.90
C ASP A 12 -12.39 -6.66 -15.35
N LYS A 13 -13.24 -6.03 -16.19
CA LYS A 13 -12.86 -5.63 -17.56
C LYS A 13 -11.88 -4.46 -17.59
N ASP A 14 -11.71 -3.76 -16.47
CA ASP A 14 -10.77 -2.66 -16.31
C ASP A 14 -9.45 -3.10 -15.68
N PHE A 15 -9.36 -4.33 -15.16
CA PHE A 15 -8.12 -4.89 -14.65
C PHE A 15 -7.00 -4.82 -15.70
N GLY A 16 -5.82 -4.38 -15.28
CA GLY A 16 -4.66 -4.17 -16.13
C GLY A 16 -4.75 -2.93 -17.01
N LYS A 17 -5.84 -2.15 -17.00
CA LYS A 17 -5.94 -0.93 -17.81
C LYS A 17 -5.37 0.27 -17.09
N VAL A 18 -4.89 1.23 -17.88
CA VAL A 18 -4.52 2.57 -17.43
C VAL A 18 -5.68 3.52 -17.66
N LYS A 19 -5.96 4.36 -16.66
CA LYS A 19 -7.01 5.37 -16.66
C LYS A 19 -6.40 6.75 -16.68
N ASN A 20 -6.96 7.64 -17.49
CA ASN A 20 -6.49 9.02 -17.56
C ASN A 20 -6.97 9.78 -16.31
N ILE A 21 -6.01 10.26 -15.53
CA ILE A 21 -6.23 11.07 -14.33
C ILE A 21 -5.41 12.38 -14.38
N LYS A 22 -5.01 12.82 -15.57
CA LYS A 22 -4.15 14.00 -15.77
C LYS A 22 -4.72 15.24 -15.11
N ALA A 23 -6.02 15.48 -15.22
CA ALA A 23 -6.67 16.61 -14.58
C ALA A 23 -6.47 16.63 -13.05
N ILE A 24 -6.45 15.46 -12.39
CA ILE A 24 -6.16 15.37 -10.95
C ILE A 24 -4.68 15.62 -10.70
N GLY A 25 -3.81 14.98 -11.49
CA GLY A 25 -2.36 15.17 -11.40
C GLY A 25 -1.91 16.61 -11.57
N ASP A 26 -2.53 17.35 -12.48
CA ASP A 26 -2.25 18.78 -12.74
C ASP A 26 -2.65 19.66 -11.53
N ILE A 27 -3.66 19.26 -10.76
CA ILE A 27 -4.12 20.01 -9.57
C ILE A 27 -3.28 19.67 -8.33
N VAL A 28 -3.02 18.38 -8.08
CA VAL A 28 -2.39 17.95 -6.80
C VAL A 28 -0.89 17.68 -6.91
N GLY A 29 -0.36 17.52 -8.12
CA GLY A 29 1.07 17.41 -8.41
C GLY A 29 1.76 16.10 -8.01
N PHE A 30 1.05 15.10 -7.46
CA PHE A 30 1.70 13.87 -6.96
C PHE A 30 1.16 12.54 -7.51
N THR A 31 0.00 12.54 -8.17
CA THR A 31 -0.63 11.29 -8.67
C THR A 31 -0.07 10.84 -10.01
N GLY A 32 0.57 11.75 -10.76
CA GLY A 32 0.89 11.55 -12.18
C GLY A 32 -0.34 11.66 -13.07
N PRO A 33 -0.16 11.48 -14.40
CA PRO A 33 -1.23 11.64 -15.38
C PRO A 33 -2.14 10.41 -15.52
N GLU A 34 -1.72 9.28 -14.97
CA GLU A 34 -2.30 7.98 -15.28
C GLU A 34 -2.42 7.09 -14.04
N PHE A 35 -3.46 6.26 -14.03
CA PHE A 35 -3.76 5.34 -12.92
C PHE A 35 -3.93 3.91 -13.44
N TYR A 36 -3.08 3.00 -12.99
CA TYR A 36 -3.16 1.58 -13.34
C TYR A 36 -4.13 0.83 -12.41
N VAL A 37 -5.10 0.15 -13.00
CA VAL A 37 -6.16 -0.56 -12.29
C VAL A 37 -5.74 -1.99 -11.98
N ARG A 38 -5.41 -2.25 -10.72
CA ARG A 38 -5.16 -3.61 -10.22
C ARG A 38 -6.42 -4.29 -9.73
N LYS A 39 -6.40 -5.63 -9.63
CA LYS A 39 -7.50 -6.39 -9.04
C LYS A 39 -7.78 -5.93 -7.61
N GLU A 40 -6.73 -5.62 -6.85
CA GLU A 40 -6.85 -5.16 -5.46
C GLU A 40 -7.52 -3.81 -5.33
N ILE A 41 -7.35 -2.92 -6.32
CA ILE A 41 -8.04 -1.63 -6.33
C ILE A 41 -9.54 -1.84 -6.50
N LEU A 42 -9.96 -2.79 -7.34
CA LEU A 42 -11.38 -3.10 -7.54
C LEU A 42 -12.03 -3.59 -6.23
N CYS A 43 -11.39 -4.51 -5.52
CA CYS A 43 -11.88 -5.00 -4.22
C CYS A 43 -11.88 -3.92 -3.14
N VAL A 44 -10.87 -3.05 -3.10
CA VAL A 44 -10.83 -1.91 -2.17
C VAL A 44 -11.96 -0.92 -2.46
N LEU A 45 -12.24 -0.62 -3.73
CA LEU A 45 -13.34 0.26 -4.13
C LEU A 45 -14.71 -0.36 -3.84
N GLU A 46 -14.85 -1.68 -3.94
CA GLU A 46 -16.06 -2.42 -3.55
C GLU A 46 -16.35 -2.25 -2.05
N ASN A 47 -15.36 -2.52 -1.18
CA ASN A 47 -15.49 -2.30 0.26
C ASN A 47 -15.83 -0.83 0.60
N PHE A 48 -15.21 0.11 -0.10
CA PHE A 48 -15.49 1.53 0.13
C PHE A 48 -16.89 1.94 -0.38
N LYS A 49 -17.40 1.31 -1.43
CA LYS A 49 -18.72 1.61 -2.00
C LYS A 49 -19.82 1.36 -0.98
N GLU A 50 -19.72 0.30 -0.18
CA GLU A 50 -20.65 0.01 0.91
C GLU A 50 -20.66 1.15 1.95
N PHE A 51 -19.50 1.53 2.47
CA PHE A 51 -19.32 2.67 3.38
C PHE A 51 -19.91 3.97 2.80
N LEU A 52 -19.64 4.24 1.52
CA LEU A 52 -20.13 5.44 0.83
C LEU A 52 -21.67 5.50 0.77
N GLN A 53 -22.36 4.38 0.53
CA GLN A 53 -23.84 4.38 0.48
C GLN A 53 -24.44 4.70 1.85
N VAL A 54 -23.88 4.12 2.92
CA VAL A 54 -24.30 4.37 4.31
C VAL A 54 -24.08 5.83 4.67
N LYS A 55 -22.88 6.35 4.40
CA LYS A 55 -22.51 7.73 4.77
C LYS A 55 -23.31 8.79 4.01
N LEU A 56 -23.71 8.51 2.78
CA LEU A 56 -24.60 9.38 1.99
C LEU A 56 -26.10 9.20 2.34
N GLY A 57 -26.43 8.42 3.37
CA GLY A 57 -27.81 8.23 3.86
C GLY A 57 -28.70 7.44 2.91
N LYS A 58 -28.11 6.64 2.00
CA LYS A 58 -28.86 5.85 1.01
C LYS A 58 -29.30 4.48 1.54
N THR A 59 -28.69 4.03 2.61
CA THR A 59 -29.04 2.80 3.33
C THR A 59 -29.22 3.10 4.81
N THR A 60 -30.12 2.36 5.48
CA THR A 60 -30.54 2.60 6.87
C THR A 60 -29.68 1.87 7.92
N GLU A 61 -28.49 1.40 7.56
CA GLU A 61 -27.60 0.72 8.51
C GLU A 61 -26.90 1.70 9.48
N LYS A 62 -26.67 1.24 10.72
CA LYS A 62 -26.32 2.04 11.91
C LYS A 62 -24.87 2.58 11.90
N PHE A 63 -24.43 3.41 10.95
CA PHE A 63 -23.05 3.93 11.01
C PHE A 63 -22.83 5.41 10.60
N PRO A 64 -23.63 6.38 11.08
CA PRO A 64 -23.35 7.81 10.83
C PRO A 64 -21.99 8.27 11.41
N ASN A 65 -21.44 7.52 12.38
CA ASN A 65 -20.21 7.83 13.12
C ASN A 65 -19.02 6.94 12.75
N GLU A 66 -18.98 6.43 11.51
CA GLU A 66 -17.87 5.59 11.04
C GLU A 66 -16.80 6.39 10.29
N GLN A 67 -15.55 5.95 10.46
CA GLN A 67 -14.36 6.44 9.77
C GLN A 67 -13.77 5.31 8.91
N PHE A 68 -13.34 5.64 7.70
CA PHE A 68 -12.75 4.67 6.77
C PHE A 68 -11.26 4.94 6.56
N ILE A 69 -10.44 3.90 6.72
CA ILE A 69 -8.98 4.02 6.85
C ILE A 69 -8.30 3.13 5.80
N PHE A 70 -7.72 3.76 4.78
CA PHE A 70 -6.82 3.10 3.84
C PHE A 70 -5.45 2.85 4.49
N MET A 71 -5.13 1.58 4.70
CA MET A 71 -3.88 1.12 5.31
C MET A 71 -2.95 0.48 4.29
N GLY A 72 -1.67 0.33 4.64
CA GLY A 72 -0.69 -0.41 3.85
C GLY A 72 0.68 0.25 3.84
N SER A 73 1.67 -0.42 3.28
CA SER A 73 3.06 0.11 3.26
C SER A 73 3.22 1.38 2.43
N PRO A 74 4.20 2.25 2.72
CA PRO A 74 4.54 3.38 1.86
C PRO A 74 4.70 2.93 0.39
N GLY A 75 4.08 3.65 -0.54
CA GLY A 75 4.18 3.33 -1.96
C GLY A 75 3.23 2.25 -2.48
N THR A 76 2.13 1.94 -1.79
CA THR A 76 1.08 1.05 -2.33
C THR A 76 0.00 1.77 -3.15
N GLY A 77 0.00 3.10 -3.20
CA GLY A 77 -0.97 3.89 -3.98
C GLY A 77 -2.12 4.54 -3.17
N LYS A 78 -2.12 4.42 -1.84
CA LYS A 78 -3.16 5.00 -0.95
C LYS A 78 -3.50 6.47 -1.20
N SER A 79 -2.48 7.34 -1.23
CA SER A 79 -2.70 8.77 -1.47
C SER A 79 -3.31 9.03 -2.85
N CYS A 80 -3.00 8.17 -3.84
CA CYS A 80 -3.56 8.29 -5.18
C CYS A 80 -5.04 7.87 -5.21
N ILE A 81 -5.41 6.73 -4.63
CA ILE A 81 -6.82 6.33 -4.54
C ILE A 81 -7.65 7.31 -3.70
N LEU A 82 -7.10 7.85 -2.61
CA LEU A 82 -7.77 8.86 -1.81
C LEU A 82 -8.02 10.14 -2.63
N ALA A 83 -7.04 10.58 -3.43
CA ALA A 83 -7.24 11.70 -4.34
C ALA A 83 -8.39 11.43 -5.32
N LEU A 84 -8.42 10.27 -5.97
CA LEU A 84 -9.52 9.89 -6.88
C LEU A 84 -10.89 9.97 -6.19
N ILE A 85 -10.98 9.47 -4.94
CA ILE A 85 -12.20 9.51 -4.14
C ILE A 85 -12.58 10.95 -3.78
N CYS A 86 -11.65 11.78 -3.32
CA CYS A 86 -11.90 13.19 -3.00
C CYS A 86 -12.47 13.95 -4.19
N PHE A 87 -11.87 13.80 -5.38
CA PHE A 87 -12.38 14.43 -6.60
C PHE A 87 -13.72 13.86 -7.06
N TYR A 88 -13.92 12.55 -6.94
CA TYR A 88 -15.22 11.94 -7.23
C TYR A 88 -16.33 12.48 -6.30
N LEU A 89 -16.06 12.62 -5.00
CA LEU A 89 -17.00 13.20 -4.04
C LEU A 89 -17.32 14.65 -4.38
N ALA A 90 -16.28 15.48 -4.59
CA ALA A 90 -16.45 16.89 -4.89
C ALA A 90 -17.19 17.14 -6.21
N ILE A 91 -16.90 16.37 -7.26
CA ILE A 91 -17.43 16.64 -8.61
C ILE A 91 -18.70 15.83 -8.87
N LYS A 92 -18.66 14.51 -8.67
CA LYS A 92 -19.76 13.61 -9.05
C LYS A 92 -20.87 13.57 -7.99
N LYS A 93 -20.53 13.73 -6.71
CA LYS A 93 -21.50 13.77 -5.60
C LYS A 93 -21.84 15.17 -5.13
N ASN A 94 -21.10 16.19 -5.58
CA ASN A 94 -21.25 17.57 -5.14
C ASN A 94 -21.19 17.71 -3.61
N VAL A 95 -20.28 16.95 -2.98
CA VAL A 95 -20.06 16.96 -1.54
C VAL A 95 -18.79 17.76 -1.24
N PRO A 96 -18.80 18.73 -0.31
CA PRO A 96 -17.60 19.48 0.03
C PRO A 96 -16.53 18.54 0.61
N VAL A 97 -15.27 18.71 0.21
CA VAL A 97 -14.15 17.90 0.69
C VAL A 97 -13.06 18.79 1.24
N VAL A 98 -12.70 18.57 2.51
CA VAL A 98 -11.54 19.17 3.16
C VAL A 98 -10.46 18.11 3.25
N TRP A 99 -9.31 18.34 2.66
CA TRP A 99 -8.23 17.36 2.59
C TRP A 99 -6.91 17.94 3.07
N HIS A 100 -6.41 17.41 4.18
CA HIS A 100 -5.10 17.74 4.72
C HIS A 100 -4.09 16.63 4.43
N ARG A 101 -2.95 17.00 3.85
CA ARG A 101 -1.92 16.06 3.41
C ARG A 101 -0.55 16.45 3.95
N VAL A 102 0.10 15.49 4.61
CA VAL A 102 1.51 15.54 4.99
C VAL A 102 2.31 14.60 4.08
N ALA A 103 3.05 15.20 3.14
CA ALA A 103 3.88 14.43 2.23
C ALA A 103 5.24 14.10 2.86
N GLY A 104 5.89 13.04 2.38
CA GLY A 104 7.28 12.75 2.75
C GLY A 104 8.29 13.78 2.21
N VAL A 105 7.89 14.58 1.23
CA VAL A 105 8.64 15.68 0.62
C VAL A 105 7.66 16.82 0.33
N GLY A 106 8.01 18.05 0.71
CA GLY A 106 7.15 19.23 0.59
C GLY A 106 6.48 19.61 1.92
N LEU A 107 5.88 20.79 1.95
CA LEU A 107 5.17 21.28 3.12
C LEU A 107 3.78 20.62 3.23
N PRO A 108 3.28 20.40 4.46
CA PRO A 108 1.88 20.05 4.68
C PRO A 108 0.93 21.08 4.07
N VAL A 109 -0.15 20.59 3.48
CA VAL A 109 -1.12 21.42 2.77
C VAL A 109 -2.54 20.97 3.08
N THR A 110 -3.42 21.95 3.30
CA THR A 110 -4.86 21.76 3.43
C THR A 110 -5.54 22.26 2.16
N ARG A 111 -6.46 21.47 1.63
CA ARG A 111 -7.24 21.77 0.43
C ARG A 111 -8.73 21.76 0.74
N LEU A 112 -9.47 22.65 0.09
CA LEU A 112 -10.93 22.64 0.09
C LEU A 112 -11.43 22.55 -1.35
N PHE A 113 -12.29 21.56 -1.60
CA PHE A 113 -13.08 21.46 -2.82
C PHE A 113 -14.54 21.72 -2.49
N HIS A 114 -15.09 22.82 -3.00
CA HIS A 114 -16.47 23.21 -2.71
C HIS A 114 -17.08 23.97 -3.88
N GLN A 115 -18.28 23.58 -4.31
CA GLN A 115 -19.04 24.24 -5.38
C GLN A 115 -18.21 24.48 -6.67
N GLY A 116 -17.41 23.47 -7.07
CA GLY A 116 -16.55 23.56 -8.24
C GLY A 116 -15.31 24.45 -8.09
N LYS A 117 -15.06 25.01 -6.91
CA LYS A 117 -13.87 25.79 -6.58
C LYS A 117 -12.85 24.94 -5.83
N TYR A 118 -11.58 25.31 -5.99
CA TYR A 118 -10.43 24.70 -5.33
C TYR A 118 -9.65 25.77 -4.59
N TYR A 119 -9.34 25.47 -3.34
CA TYR A 119 -8.54 26.32 -2.45
C TYR A 119 -7.43 25.47 -1.84
N GLU A 120 -6.25 26.07 -1.66
CA GLU A 120 -5.10 25.43 -1.05
C GLU A 120 -4.37 26.39 -0.11
N TRP A 121 -3.97 25.86 1.04
CA TRP A 121 -3.18 26.56 2.05
C TRP A 121 -2.01 25.69 2.48
N ILE A 122 -0.84 26.30 2.62
CA ILE A 122 0.27 25.71 3.39
C ILE A 122 -0.18 25.66 4.85
N ASP A 123 -0.19 24.48 5.45
CA ASP A 123 -0.80 24.25 6.77
C ASP A 123 0.06 23.30 7.61
N GLU A 124 1.26 23.74 8.01
CA GLU A 124 2.24 22.90 8.70
C GLU A 124 1.73 22.28 10.01
N THR A 125 0.89 23.00 10.73
CA THR A 125 0.33 22.60 12.02
C THR A 125 -1.05 21.95 11.91
N GLY A 126 -1.67 21.98 10.73
CA GLY A 126 -3.04 21.49 10.55
C GLY A 126 -4.10 22.42 11.13
N SER A 127 -3.74 23.68 11.40
CA SER A 127 -4.61 24.69 12.00
C SER A 127 -5.70 25.15 11.05
N THR A 128 -5.42 25.31 9.76
CA THR A 128 -6.45 25.64 8.76
C THR A 128 -7.49 24.52 8.68
N TYR A 129 -7.03 23.26 8.65
CA TYR A 129 -7.92 22.10 8.68
C TYR A 129 -8.85 22.10 9.89
N LEU A 130 -8.31 22.34 11.09
CA LEU A 130 -9.12 22.37 12.32
C LEU A 130 -10.08 23.55 12.38
N THR A 131 -9.69 24.71 11.86
CA THR A 131 -10.57 25.88 11.77
C THR A 131 -11.77 25.56 10.89
N ILE A 132 -11.56 25.00 9.70
CA ILE A 132 -12.68 24.62 8.80
C ILE A 132 -13.58 23.57 9.46
N LEU A 133 -13.01 22.61 10.20
CA LEU A 133 -13.76 21.59 10.92
C LEU A 133 -14.65 22.16 12.04
N LYS A 134 -14.13 23.13 12.81
CA LYS A 134 -14.78 23.62 14.04
C LYS A 134 -15.67 24.83 13.82
N THR A 135 -15.39 25.61 12.79
CA THR A 135 -16.04 26.91 12.58
C THR A 135 -17.10 26.76 11.50
N LYS A 136 -18.36 26.94 11.90
CA LYS A 136 -19.42 27.25 10.93
C LYS A 136 -19.09 28.64 10.37
N ILE A 137 -18.72 28.70 9.09
CA ILE A 137 -18.20 29.93 8.47
C ILE A 137 -19.37 30.90 8.20
N ASP A 138 -20.54 30.37 7.88
CA ASP A 138 -21.81 31.08 7.66
C ASP A 138 -22.98 30.08 7.52
N ASP A 139 -24.16 30.53 7.08
CA ASP A 139 -25.29 29.65 6.78
C ASP A 139 -25.15 28.90 5.42
N GLU A 140 -24.15 29.24 4.60
CA GLU A 140 -23.89 28.61 3.29
C GLU A 140 -22.91 27.43 3.38
N PHE A 141 -22.02 27.41 4.38
CA PHE A 141 -21.03 26.37 4.60
C PHE A 141 -21.17 25.72 5.98
N ASP A 142 -21.74 24.51 5.97
CA ASP A 142 -21.84 23.65 7.16
C ASP A 142 -20.73 22.59 7.16
N PRO A 143 -19.78 22.65 8.13
CA PRO A 143 -18.76 21.60 8.31
C PRO A 143 -19.36 20.20 8.46
N ALA A 144 -20.56 20.03 9.02
CA ALA A 144 -21.19 18.72 9.16
C ALA A 144 -21.53 18.06 7.82
N SER A 145 -21.66 18.85 6.74
CA SER A 145 -21.85 18.36 5.38
C SER A 145 -20.55 17.96 4.66
N CYS A 146 -19.39 18.31 5.24
CA CYS A 146 -18.09 18.12 4.63
C CYS A 146 -17.51 16.73 4.88
N TRP A 147 -16.75 16.23 3.90
CA TRP A 147 -15.89 15.07 4.07
C TRP A 147 -14.49 15.50 4.44
N PHE A 148 -14.05 15.08 5.62
CA PHE A 148 -12.74 15.40 6.17
C PHE A 148 -11.75 14.27 5.88
N CYS A 149 -10.72 14.57 5.10
CA CYS A 149 -9.77 13.60 4.60
C CYS A 149 -8.36 13.91 5.10
N LEU A 150 -7.66 12.89 5.61
CA LEU A 150 -6.27 12.97 6.06
C LEU A 150 -5.38 12.05 5.22
N ASP A 151 -4.21 12.52 4.83
CA ASP A 151 -3.23 11.75 4.05
C ASP A 151 -1.81 11.90 4.61
N GLY A 152 -1.14 10.76 4.81
CA GLY A 152 0.29 10.71 5.13
C GLY A 152 0.65 10.91 6.61
N LEU A 153 -0.33 11.12 7.48
CA LEU A 153 -0.13 11.21 8.93
C LEU A 153 0.02 9.82 9.56
N LYS A 154 1.00 9.66 10.45
CA LYS A 154 1.18 8.48 11.30
C LYS A 154 0.29 8.56 12.53
N GLN A 155 0.05 7.41 13.19
CA GLN A 155 -0.76 7.34 14.41
C GLN A 155 -0.27 8.29 15.52
N GLU A 156 1.04 8.41 15.74
CA GLU A 156 1.59 9.36 16.71
C GLU A 156 1.26 10.82 16.37
N GLN A 157 1.27 11.18 15.09
CA GLN A 157 0.95 12.54 14.66
C GLN A 157 -0.54 12.81 14.85
N LEU A 158 -1.41 11.86 14.50
CA LEU A 158 -2.85 11.95 14.73
C LEU A 158 -3.19 12.15 16.20
N ALA A 159 -2.48 11.46 17.10
CA ALA A 159 -2.65 11.58 18.54
C ALA A 159 -2.20 12.96 19.08
N ARG A 160 -1.18 13.58 18.47
CA ARG A 160 -0.66 14.90 18.89
C ARG A 160 -1.50 16.07 18.40
N THR A 161 -2.20 15.94 17.27
CA THR A 161 -2.90 17.06 16.61
C THR A 161 -4.40 17.10 16.89
N ASN A 162 -4.93 16.27 17.79
CA ASN A 162 -6.38 16.04 17.98
C ASN A 162 -7.10 15.58 16.70
N PHE A 163 -6.36 15.01 15.74
CA PHE A 163 -6.94 14.55 14.48
C PHE A 163 -7.59 13.18 14.60
N GLY A 164 -7.29 12.41 15.65
CA GLY A 164 -7.72 11.01 15.79
C GLY A 164 -9.22 10.75 15.61
N THR A 165 -10.07 11.73 15.93
CA THR A 165 -11.54 11.63 15.76
C THR A 165 -12.10 12.59 14.71
N ALA A 166 -11.23 13.38 14.06
CA ALA A 166 -11.58 14.53 13.25
C ALA A 166 -11.40 14.26 11.75
N PHE A 167 -11.85 13.07 11.28
CA PHE A 167 -11.82 12.72 9.87
C PHE A 167 -12.94 11.72 9.52
N THR A 168 -13.34 11.76 8.25
CA THR A 168 -14.14 10.73 7.59
C THR A 168 -13.24 9.69 6.93
N LEU A 169 -12.19 10.15 6.23
CA LEU A 169 -11.25 9.31 5.50
C LEU A 169 -9.81 9.52 5.97
N LEU A 170 -9.06 8.43 6.07
CA LEU A 170 -7.63 8.47 6.38
C LEU A 170 -6.84 7.55 5.43
N ALA A 171 -5.80 8.08 4.79
CA ALA A 171 -4.77 7.31 4.13
C ALA A 171 -3.48 7.36 4.96
N THR A 172 -3.09 6.22 5.55
CA THR A 172 -1.92 6.17 6.43
C THR A 172 -1.01 4.98 6.13
N SER A 173 0.30 5.19 6.31
CA SER A 173 1.30 4.13 6.18
C SER A 173 1.48 3.40 7.50
N GLY A 174 1.45 2.07 7.47
CA GLY A 174 1.92 1.21 8.57
C GLY A 174 1.16 1.38 9.89
N GLN A 175 0.41 0.35 10.26
CA GLN A 175 -0.12 0.11 11.62
C GLN A 175 -0.83 1.28 12.26
N PHE A 176 -2.06 1.45 11.81
CA PHE A 176 -3.07 2.14 12.58
C PHE A 176 -3.68 1.13 13.56
N ASN A 177 -3.36 1.25 14.85
CA ASN A 177 -4.10 0.50 15.85
C ASN A 177 -5.48 1.14 16.00
N LYS A 178 -6.52 0.37 15.68
CA LYS A 178 -7.91 0.77 15.94
C LYS A 178 -8.02 1.10 17.41
N LYS A 179 -8.17 2.38 17.71
CA LYS A 179 -8.55 2.82 19.03
C LYS A 179 -10.00 3.20 18.89
N GLY A 180 -10.90 2.44 19.50
CA GLY A 180 -12.32 2.82 19.63
C GLY A 180 -12.50 4.05 20.53
N GLU A 181 -11.64 5.05 20.38
CA GLU A 181 -11.66 6.30 21.14
C GLU A 181 -12.90 7.09 20.71
N GLY A 182 -13.73 7.46 21.69
CA GLY A 182 -14.89 8.33 21.47
C GLY A 182 -16.14 7.70 20.86
N GLY A 183 -16.23 6.36 20.79
CA GLY A 183 -17.43 5.67 20.27
C GLY A 183 -17.57 5.69 18.74
N LEU A 184 -16.53 6.11 18.01
CA LEU A 184 -16.45 6.03 16.55
C LEU A 184 -16.10 4.61 16.10
N VAL A 185 -16.75 4.14 15.04
CA VAL A 185 -16.41 2.86 14.40
C VAL A 185 -15.31 3.13 13.37
N GLN A 186 -14.23 2.36 13.42
CA GLN A 186 -13.09 2.51 12.50
C GLN A 186 -12.98 1.28 11.58
N ALA A 187 -13.39 1.46 10.33
CA ALA A 187 -13.20 0.48 9.27
C ALA A 187 -11.82 0.67 8.64
N THR A 188 -10.99 -0.37 8.73
CA THR A 188 -9.68 -0.41 8.08
C THR A 188 -9.78 -1.20 6.80
N CYS A 189 -9.16 -0.72 5.73
CA CYS A 189 -9.08 -1.40 4.44
C CYS A 189 -7.63 -1.34 3.93
N LEU A 190 -7.01 -2.49 3.75
CA LEU A 190 -5.63 -2.62 3.31
C LEU A 190 -5.51 -2.36 1.80
N LEU A 191 -4.53 -1.56 1.39
CA LEU A 191 -3.98 -1.59 0.04
C LEU A 191 -2.69 -2.41 0.08
N PRO A 192 -2.71 -3.65 -0.42
CA PRO A 192 -1.56 -4.54 -0.33
C PRO A 192 -0.43 -4.10 -1.26
N TYR A 193 0.74 -4.69 -1.03
CA TYR A 193 1.93 -4.50 -1.87
C TYR A 193 1.65 -4.78 -3.36
N TRP A 194 2.51 -4.25 -4.22
CA TRP A 194 2.47 -4.52 -5.65
C TRP A 194 3.18 -5.83 -5.97
N ARG A 195 2.47 -6.76 -6.62
CA ARG A 195 3.08 -7.97 -7.16
C ARG A 195 4.02 -7.62 -8.31
N GLN A 196 4.99 -8.49 -8.56
CA GLN A 196 5.96 -8.26 -9.63
C GLN A 196 5.26 -8.18 -11.00
N GLU A 197 4.30 -9.08 -11.25
CA GLU A 197 3.53 -9.12 -12.51
C GLU A 197 2.78 -7.81 -12.81
N ASP A 198 2.16 -7.20 -11.79
CA ASP A 198 1.47 -5.90 -11.94
C ASP A 198 2.44 -4.76 -12.27
N LEU A 199 3.64 -4.80 -11.70
CA LEU A 199 4.67 -3.78 -11.94
C LEU A 199 5.33 -3.95 -13.31
N GLU A 200 5.50 -5.19 -13.77
CA GLU A 200 5.96 -5.50 -15.13
C GLU A 200 4.95 -5.02 -16.17
N ASP A 201 3.67 -5.30 -15.98
CA ASP A 201 2.61 -4.82 -16.87
C ASP A 201 2.46 -3.29 -16.83
N LEU A 202 2.58 -2.68 -15.64
CA LEU A 202 2.65 -1.22 -15.51
C LEU A 202 3.84 -0.65 -16.30
N ALA A 203 5.03 -1.25 -16.17
CA ALA A 203 6.23 -0.79 -16.85
C ALA A 203 6.07 -0.87 -18.38
N GLU A 204 5.48 -1.94 -18.89
CA GLU A 204 5.20 -2.09 -20.32
C GLU A 204 4.27 -0.97 -20.82
N LYS A 205 3.15 -0.74 -20.13
CA LYS A 205 2.16 0.27 -20.51
C LYS A 205 2.67 1.70 -20.41
N MET A 206 3.55 1.96 -19.44
CA MET A 206 4.15 3.28 -19.19
C MET A 206 5.46 3.48 -19.97
N HIS A 207 5.85 2.52 -20.83
CA HIS A 207 7.11 2.52 -21.57
C HIS A 207 8.34 2.78 -20.68
N MET A 208 8.34 2.15 -19.50
CA MET A 208 9.44 2.23 -18.56
C MET A 208 10.57 1.30 -19.00
N GLY A 209 11.81 1.70 -18.71
CA GLY A 209 12.98 0.82 -18.88
C GLY A 209 12.91 -0.44 -17.99
N ASN A 210 13.97 -1.24 -17.99
CA ASN A 210 14.05 -2.57 -17.36
C ASN A 210 13.26 -2.73 -16.05
N ALA A 211 12.11 -3.41 -16.13
CA ALA A 211 11.22 -3.66 -15.00
C ALA A 211 11.87 -4.53 -13.92
N ALA A 212 12.72 -5.51 -14.31
CA ALA A 212 13.38 -6.40 -13.37
C ALA A 212 14.38 -5.65 -12.48
N ASP A 213 15.19 -4.76 -13.05
CA ASP A 213 16.14 -3.94 -12.29
C ASP A 213 15.42 -2.98 -11.33
N ARG A 214 14.30 -2.41 -11.79
CA ARG A 214 13.44 -1.55 -10.96
C ARG A 214 12.85 -2.34 -9.80
N TYR A 215 12.28 -3.52 -10.07
CA TYR A 215 11.68 -4.40 -9.06
C TYR A 215 12.71 -4.91 -8.05
N PHE A 216 13.92 -5.23 -8.50
CA PHE A 216 15.03 -5.64 -7.63
C PHE A 216 15.24 -4.65 -6.48
N VAL A 217 15.20 -3.35 -6.79
CA VAL A 217 15.34 -2.26 -5.81
C VAL A 217 14.04 -1.95 -5.09
N SER A 218 12.93 -1.79 -5.82
CA SER A 218 11.68 -1.27 -5.25
C SER A 218 10.88 -2.30 -4.46
N GLY A 219 11.02 -3.58 -4.79
CA GLY A 219 10.02 -4.59 -4.46
C GLY A 219 8.62 -4.14 -4.88
N GLY A 220 7.63 -4.43 -4.05
CA GLY A 220 6.22 -4.07 -4.22
C GLY A 220 5.86 -2.63 -3.86
N SER A 221 6.81 -1.70 -3.89
CA SER A 221 6.57 -0.26 -3.71
C SER A 221 6.53 0.45 -5.07
N VAL A 222 5.33 0.81 -5.55
CA VAL A 222 5.18 1.54 -6.82
C VAL A 222 5.91 2.88 -6.77
N ARG A 223 5.98 3.51 -5.59
CA ARG A 223 6.72 4.77 -5.40
C ARG A 223 8.20 4.63 -5.76
N PHE A 224 8.85 3.55 -5.31
CA PHE A 224 10.25 3.31 -5.65
C PHE A 224 10.40 2.77 -7.07
N PHE A 225 9.42 2.03 -7.57
CA PHE A 225 9.45 1.47 -8.91
C PHE A 225 9.41 2.55 -10.02
N VAL A 226 8.55 3.57 -9.86
CA VAL A 226 8.39 4.65 -10.86
C VAL A 226 9.49 5.70 -10.80
N ASN A 227 10.16 5.85 -9.65
CA ASN A 227 11.29 6.77 -9.51
C ASN A 227 12.50 6.31 -10.35
N PRO A 228 13.45 7.22 -10.66
CA PRO A 228 14.75 6.83 -11.20
C PRO A 228 15.43 5.81 -10.29
N ILE A 229 15.97 4.74 -10.89
CA ILE A 229 16.49 3.57 -10.14
C ILE A 229 17.56 3.96 -9.13
N GLU A 230 18.45 4.89 -9.48
CA GLU A 230 19.51 5.38 -8.57
C GLU A 230 18.95 6.10 -7.34
N LYS A 231 17.90 6.90 -7.52
CA LYS A 231 17.22 7.58 -6.40
C LYS A 231 16.55 6.58 -5.46
N SER A 232 15.91 5.56 -6.03
CA SER A 232 15.31 4.47 -5.26
C SER A 232 16.37 3.66 -4.53
N ARG A 233 17.50 3.34 -5.18
CA ARG A 233 18.62 2.60 -4.59
C ARG A 233 19.23 3.35 -3.40
N MET A 234 19.46 4.65 -3.53
CA MET A 234 19.93 5.49 -2.42
C MET A 234 18.94 5.50 -1.24
N SER A 235 17.64 5.62 -1.54
CA SER A 235 16.59 5.65 -0.52
C SER A 235 16.50 4.31 0.24
N VAL A 236 16.49 3.19 -0.48
CA VAL A 236 16.48 1.84 0.09
C VAL A 236 17.75 1.59 0.90
N THR A 237 18.93 1.96 0.38
CA THR A 237 20.20 1.82 1.11
C THR A 237 20.21 2.60 2.42
N SER A 238 19.67 3.83 2.41
CA SER A 238 19.56 4.66 3.62
C SER A 238 18.65 4.02 4.68
N ALA A 239 17.55 3.40 4.25
CA ALA A 239 16.67 2.64 5.13
C ALA A 239 17.33 1.36 5.66
N LEU A 240 18.06 0.61 4.81
CA LEU A 240 18.78 -0.62 5.19
C LEU A 240 19.84 -0.37 6.27
N ARG A 241 20.55 0.75 6.21
CA ARG A 241 21.54 1.14 7.25
C ARG A 241 20.95 1.26 8.65
N ARG A 242 19.62 1.35 8.78
CA ARG A 242 18.90 1.46 10.06
C ARG A 242 18.35 0.11 10.55
N VAL A 243 18.53 -0.96 9.78
CA VAL A 243 18.07 -2.31 10.12
C VAL A 243 19.21 -3.06 10.81
N SER A 244 19.00 -3.40 12.09
CA SER A 244 19.85 -4.32 12.84
C SER A 244 19.35 -5.76 12.74
N THR A 245 20.11 -6.72 13.29
CA THR A 245 19.67 -8.11 13.42
C THR A 245 18.37 -8.25 14.22
N ALA A 246 18.18 -7.43 15.27
CA ALA A 246 16.96 -7.44 16.06
C ALA A 246 15.73 -6.92 15.28
N ASP A 247 15.96 -6.03 14.32
CA ASP A 247 14.90 -5.45 13.50
C ASP A 247 14.48 -6.35 12.33
N ALA A 248 15.30 -7.35 11.98
CA ALA A 248 15.05 -8.21 10.83
C ALA A 248 13.76 -9.03 11.00
N ASP A 249 13.53 -9.60 12.19
CA ASP A 249 12.30 -10.35 12.49
C ASP A 249 11.05 -9.45 12.43
N VAL A 250 11.18 -8.17 12.78
CA VAL A 250 10.08 -7.20 12.74
C VAL A 250 9.57 -6.95 11.31
N LEU A 251 10.42 -7.17 10.29
CA LEU A 251 10.01 -7.04 8.89
C LEU A 251 8.94 -8.08 8.48
N LEU A 252 8.87 -9.21 9.17
CA LEU A 252 7.90 -10.29 8.92
C LEU A 252 6.71 -10.27 9.89
N THR A 253 6.68 -9.35 10.87
CA THR A 253 5.58 -9.26 11.82
C THR A 253 4.52 -8.24 11.37
N PRO A 254 3.22 -8.58 11.44
CA PRO A 254 2.14 -7.63 11.16
C PRO A 254 2.11 -6.47 12.15
N VAL A 255 2.57 -6.71 13.39
CA VAL A 255 2.83 -5.73 14.44
C VAL A 255 4.24 -5.21 14.25
N GLY A 256 4.41 -3.91 14.30
CA GLY A 256 5.66 -3.23 14.00
C GLY A 256 6.19 -2.86 15.34
N SER A 257 7.51 -2.91 15.45
CA SER A 257 8.12 -2.08 16.47
C SER A 257 7.62 -0.66 16.22
N GLY A 258 7.19 0.05 17.27
CA GLY A 258 7.04 1.50 17.23
C GLY A 258 8.37 2.22 16.97
N SER A 259 9.25 1.60 16.17
CA SER A 259 10.56 2.10 15.88
C SER A 259 10.40 3.32 15.01
N LYS A 260 11.09 4.38 15.42
CA LYS A 260 11.29 5.61 14.64
C LYS A 260 12.02 5.35 13.31
N GLN A 261 12.34 4.10 12.99
CA GLN A 261 13.14 3.68 11.86
C GLN A 261 12.21 3.47 10.66
N GLN A 262 12.64 3.89 9.47
CA GLN A 262 11.87 3.82 8.23
C GLN A 262 11.71 2.38 7.68
N ILE A 263 11.68 1.38 8.57
CA ILE A 263 11.58 -0.06 8.28
C ILE A 263 10.30 -0.38 7.51
N ASP A 264 9.22 0.39 7.76
CA ASP A 264 7.97 0.27 6.99
C ASP A 264 8.13 0.46 5.49
N SER A 265 9.15 1.22 5.05
CA SER A 265 9.43 1.40 3.62
C SER A 265 10.07 0.18 2.96
N LEU A 266 10.58 -0.77 3.74
CA LEU A 266 11.27 -1.98 3.28
C LEU A 266 10.37 -3.22 3.27
N ARG A 267 9.21 -3.17 3.94
CA ARG A 267 8.24 -4.27 4.00
C ARG A 267 6.93 -3.92 3.31
N GLY A 268 6.30 -4.92 2.72
CA GLY A 268 4.92 -4.92 2.25
C GLY A 268 3.98 -5.55 3.27
N ILE A 269 2.68 -5.37 3.03
CA ILE A 269 1.63 -6.18 3.65
C ILE A 269 0.80 -6.77 2.50
N GLY A 270 0.57 -8.08 2.53
CA GLY A 270 -0.21 -8.83 1.56
C GLY A 270 -1.42 -9.50 2.18
N ILE A 271 -2.24 -10.09 1.32
CA ILE A 271 -3.42 -10.90 1.68
C ILE A 271 -3.37 -12.24 0.95
N LEU A 272 -4.09 -13.25 1.46
CA LEU A 272 -4.03 -14.61 0.92
C LEU A 272 -4.78 -14.75 -0.43
N ASN A 273 -5.95 -14.12 -0.56
CA ASN A 273 -6.77 -14.15 -1.77
C ASN A 273 -7.08 -12.73 -2.25
N VAL A 274 -6.44 -12.31 -3.34
CA VAL A 274 -6.63 -10.98 -3.95
C VAL A 274 -8.03 -10.73 -4.50
N SER A 275 -8.81 -11.78 -4.73
CA SER A 275 -10.16 -11.67 -5.28
C SER A 275 -11.26 -11.67 -4.21
N ASP A 276 -10.91 -11.73 -2.93
CA ASP A 276 -11.87 -11.76 -1.82
C ASP A 276 -11.87 -10.41 -1.08
N PRO A 277 -12.90 -9.55 -1.28
CA PRO A 277 -12.99 -8.24 -0.63
C PRO A 277 -12.89 -8.29 0.89
N LYS A 278 -13.35 -9.37 1.55
CA LYS A 278 -13.34 -9.49 3.02
C LYS A 278 -11.92 -9.48 3.60
N GLN A 279 -10.96 -10.03 2.87
CA GLN A 279 -9.57 -10.12 3.35
C GLN A 279 -8.87 -8.75 3.39
N TYR A 280 -9.42 -7.75 2.71
CA TYR A 280 -8.89 -6.39 2.75
C TYR A 280 -9.30 -5.66 4.02
N THR A 281 -10.38 -6.05 4.69
CA THR A 281 -10.91 -5.37 5.89
C THR A 281 -10.64 -6.13 7.18
N ASP A 282 -10.34 -7.42 7.09
CA ASP A 282 -10.01 -8.29 8.21
C ASP A 282 -8.49 -8.48 8.37
N PRO A 283 -7.89 -7.94 9.47
CA PRO A 283 -6.45 -8.03 9.73
C PRO A 283 -5.90 -9.45 9.89
N ASP A 284 -6.73 -10.46 10.19
CA ASP A 284 -6.26 -11.84 10.37
C ASP A 284 -5.72 -12.45 9.06
N TYR A 285 -6.14 -11.90 7.91
CA TYR A 285 -5.65 -12.29 6.60
C TYR A 285 -4.37 -11.56 6.17
N TRP A 286 -3.89 -10.59 6.95
CA TRP A 286 -2.78 -9.72 6.55
C TRP A 286 -1.44 -10.33 6.93
N LYS A 287 -0.54 -10.45 5.95
CA LYS A 287 0.82 -10.98 6.15
C LYS A 287 1.85 -9.90 5.84
N ALA A 288 2.78 -9.66 6.78
CA ALA A 288 3.93 -8.80 6.53
C ALA A 288 5.01 -9.58 5.77
N LEU A 289 5.68 -8.91 4.84
CA LEU A 289 6.68 -9.52 3.96
C LEU A 289 7.70 -8.51 3.47
N VAL A 290 8.83 -8.99 2.98
CA VAL A 290 9.78 -8.20 2.17
C VAL A 290 9.58 -8.57 0.69
N THR A 291 9.84 -7.68 -0.26
CA THR A 291 9.67 -8.01 -1.69
C THR A 291 10.86 -7.59 -2.55
N SER A 292 11.62 -6.57 -2.11
CA SER A 292 12.86 -6.18 -2.79
C SER A 292 13.94 -7.23 -2.58
N LYS A 293 14.46 -7.78 -3.69
CA LYS A 293 15.60 -8.70 -3.65
C LYS A 293 16.85 -8.03 -3.06
N MET A 294 17.08 -6.74 -3.34
CA MET A 294 18.14 -5.95 -2.71
C MET A 294 18.06 -5.97 -1.17
N VAL A 295 16.85 -5.86 -0.62
CA VAL A 295 16.63 -5.93 0.83
C VAL A 295 16.89 -7.35 1.34
N MET A 296 16.42 -8.38 0.64
CA MET A 296 16.64 -9.77 1.06
C MET A 296 18.12 -10.16 1.05
N GLU A 297 18.88 -9.75 0.03
CA GLU A 297 20.34 -9.97 -0.05
C GLU A 297 21.08 -9.33 1.13
N TYR A 298 20.59 -8.18 1.62
CA TYR A 298 21.11 -7.58 2.84
C TYR A 298 20.73 -8.39 4.08
N LEU A 299 19.49 -8.89 4.16
CA LEU A 299 19.00 -9.71 5.28
C LEU A 299 19.74 -11.05 5.41
N VAL A 300 20.12 -11.68 4.30
CA VAL A 300 21.01 -12.87 4.32
C VAL A 300 22.29 -12.62 5.11
N LYS A 301 22.74 -11.36 5.18
CA LYS A 301 23.94 -10.99 5.95
C LYS A 301 23.69 -10.85 7.45
N LEU A 302 22.45 -10.63 7.86
CA LEU A 302 22.06 -10.32 9.23
C LEU A 302 21.35 -11.47 9.93
N THR A 303 20.74 -12.39 9.19
CA THR A 303 19.86 -13.43 9.74
C THR A 303 20.37 -14.85 9.50
N LYS A 304 19.80 -15.79 10.26
CA LYS A 304 20.02 -17.24 10.12
C LYS A 304 19.00 -17.88 9.16
N PRO A 305 19.22 -19.11 8.67
CA PRO A 305 18.30 -19.78 7.73
C PRO A 305 16.86 -19.86 8.23
N ASP A 306 16.62 -20.01 9.53
CA ASP A 306 15.28 -20.04 10.14
C ASP A 306 14.41 -18.82 9.77
N TYR A 307 15.03 -17.65 9.57
CA TYR A 307 14.32 -16.46 9.10
C TYR A 307 13.70 -16.68 7.72
N PHE A 308 14.50 -17.17 6.77
CA PHE A 308 14.04 -17.41 5.40
C PHE A 308 13.12 -18.64 5.30
N GLN A 309 13.24 -19.62 6.21
CA GLN A 309 12.26 -20.70 6.34
C GLN A 309 10.87 -20.15 6.73
N LYS A 310 10.80 -19.30 7.77
CA LYS A 310 9.56 -18.62 8.17
C LYS A 310 9.01 -17.78 7.02
N PHE A 311 9.88 -17.06 6.32
CA PHE A 311 9.49 -16.23 5.20
C PHE A 311 8.95 -17.07 4.02
N LEU A 312 9.53 -18.24 3.76
CA LEU A 312 9.03 -19.14 2.72
C LEU A 312 7.60 -19.61 3.01
N VAL A 313 7.25 -19.83 4.28
CA VAL A 313 5.86 -20.12 4.69
C VAL A 313 4.94 -18.96 4.33
N VAL A 314 5.32 -17.73 4.66
CA VAL A 314 4.54 -16.52 4.30
C VAL A 314 4.37 -16.39 2.78
N ALA A 315 5.42 -16.62 2.00
CA ALA A 315 5.36 -16.54 0.54
C ALA A 315 4.44 -17.62 -0.07
N LYS A 316 4.40 -18.82 0.53
CA LYS A 316 3.47 -19.89 0.17
C LYS A 316 2.03 -19.52 0.48
N ASP A 317 1.76 -18.98 1.66
CA ASP A 317 0.44 -18.52 2.08
C ASP A 317 -0.14 -17.47 1.13
N LEU A 318 0.70 -16.52 0.69
CA LEU A 318 0.31 -15.45 -0.23
C LEU A 318 0.10 -15.92 -1.68
N LYS A 319 0.43 -17.17 -1.99
CA LYS A 319 0.34 -17.76 -3.33
C LYS A 319 1.01 -16.88 -4.39
N ASP A 320 2.20 -16.35 -4.06
CA ASP A 320 3.05 -15.59 -4.99
C ASP A 320 4.24 -16.47 -5.42
N PRO A 321 4.19 -17.11 -6.60
CA PRO A 321 5.25 -18.01 -7.06
C PRO A 321 6.59 -17.31 -7.27
N ARG A 322 6.58 -16.04 -7.68
CA ARG A 322 7.80 -15.25 -7.90
C ARG A 322 8.47 -14.96 -6.56
N LEU A 323 7.70 -14.52 -5.57
CA LEU A 323 8.19 -14.31 -4.22
C LEU A 323 8.72 -15.61 -3.62
N GLN A 324 8.02 -16.74 -3.78
CA GLN A 324 8.49 -18.05 -3.32
C GLN A 324 9.84 -18.42 -3.92
N GLY A 325 10.02 -18.23 -5.23
CA GLY A 325 11.28 -18.50 -5.92
C GLY A 325 12.44 -17.65 -5.38
N VAL A 326 12.21 -16.33 -5.21
CA VAL A 326 13.22 -15.43 -4.66
C VAL A 326 13.56 -15.78 -3.21
N VAL A 327 12.56 -16.05 -2.36
CA VAL A 327 12.81 -16.43 -0.96
C VAL A 327 13.56 -17.76 -0.85
N LEU A 328 13.26 -18.73 -1.72
CA LEU A 328 14.00 -20.00 -1.79
C LEU A 328 15.46 -19.80 -2.18
N GLU A 329 15.74 -18.94 -3.16
CA GLU A 329 17.09 -18.54 -3.55
C GLU A 329 17.85 -17.96 -2.34
N GLN A 330 17.22 -17.05 -1.60
CA GLN A 330 17.85 -16.41 -0.43
C GLN A 330 18.01 -17.37 0.76
N LEU A 331 17.08 -18.33 0.94
CA LEU A 331 17.23 -19.42 1.91
C LEU A 331 18.46 -20.27 1.59
N PHE A 332 18.65 -20.66 0.33
CA PHE A 332 19.84 -21.39 -0.11
C PHE A 332 21.13 -20.60 0.18
N HIS A 333 21.16 -19.31 -0.16
CA HIS A 333 22.31 -18.45 0.17
C HIS A 333 22.56 -18.34 1.67
N SER A 334 21.50 -18.31 2.49
CA SER A 334 21.61 -18.30 3.94
C SER A 334 22.25 -19.59 4.48
N TYR A 335 21.84 -20.76 3.98
CA TYR A 335 22.47 -22.04 4.37
C TYR A 335 23.95 -22.10 4.01
N VAL A 336 24.29 -21.77 2.74
CA VAL A 336 25.68 -21.77 2.26
C VAL A 336 26.55 -20.84 3.10
N ARG A 337 26.05 -19.63 3.41
CA ARG A 337 26.77 -18.66 4.25
C ARG A 337 27.03 -19.17 5.66
N ASN A 338 26.08 -19.88 6.25
CA ASN A 338 26.17 -20.40 7.61
C ASN A 338 26.87 -21.77 7.68
N GLN A 339 27.41 -22.26 6.55
CA GLN A 339 28.09 -23.56 6.44
C GLN A 339 27.21 -24.73 6.90
N GLU A 340 25.89 -24.60 6.70
CA GLU A 340 24.92 -25.65 6.98
C GLU A 340 24.79 -26.58 5.77
N SER A 341 24.61 -27.87 6.01
CA SER A 341 24.45 -28.87 4.95
C SER A 341 23.14 -28.66 4.19
N VAL A 342 23.21 -28.67 2.85
CA VAL A 342 22.04 -28.60 1.97
C VAL A 342 21.95 -29.89 1.18
N GLY A 343 20.90 -30.68 1.42
CA GLY A 343 20.58 -31.84 0.59
C GLY A 343 20.01 -31.39 -0.75
N ILE A 344 20.77 -31.57 -1.83
CA ILE A 344 20.32 -31.25 -3.20
C ILE A 344 19.91 -32.55 -3.89
N SER A 345 18.63 -32.66 -4.22
CA SER A 345 18.11 -33.67 -5.13
C SER A 345 17.92 -33.01 -6.50
N TYR A 346 18.68 -33.46 -7.50
CA TYR A 346 18.50 -33.04 -8.88
C TYR A 346 17.87 -34.16 -9.71
N MET A 347 17.15 -33.79 -10.75
CA MET A 347 16.59 -34.71 -11.74
C MET A 347 16.92 -34.19 -13.13
N LYS A 348 17.17 -35.09 -14.09
CA LYS A 348 17.32 -34.70 -15.49
C LYS A 348 15.98 -34.16 -16.00
N TYR A 349 15.97 -32.91 -16.42
CA TYR A 349 14.83 -32.28 -17.08
C TYR A 349 14.95 -32.50 -18.60
N ASP A 350 14.11 -33.37 -19.15
CA ASP A 350 13.99 -33.52 -20.61
C ASP A 350 13.12 -32.37 -21.16
N ASN A 351 13.79 -31.35 -21.70
CA ASN A 351 13.15 -30.17 -22.30
C ASN A 351 12.39 -30.50 -23.61
N GLN A 352 12.51 -31.71 -24.16
CA GLN A 352 11.80 -32.11 -25.38
C GLN A 352 10.46 -32.81 -25.09
N ASN A 353 10.40 -33.69 -24.09
CA ASN A 353 9.20 -34.50 -23.83
C ASN A 353 8.36 -34.10 -22.61
N ARG A 354 8.74 -33.09 -21.83
CA ARG A 354 8.02 -32.60 -20.62
C ARG A 354 7.57 -33.70 -19.63
N ASN A 355 8.14 -34.90 -19.72
CA ASN A 355 7.85 -36.03 -18.85
C ASN A 355 8.97 -36.17 -17.83
N THR A 356 8.59 -36.28 -16.56
CA THR A 356 9.51 -36.47 -15.45
C THR A 356 9.80 -37.97 -15.30
N HIS A 357 10.98 -38.43 -15.73
CA HIS A 357 11.47 -39.77 -15.40
C HIS A 357 12.32 -39.70 -14.12
N PRO A 358 11.95 -40.42 -13.04
CA PRO A 358 12.84 -40.62 -11.91
C PRO A 358 14.08 -41.39 -12.38
N ASP A 359 15.28 -40.84 -12.14
CA ASP A 359 16.53 -41.51 -12.49
C ASP A 359 16.81 -42.62 -11.45
N PRO A 360 16.94 -43.91 -11.83
CA PRO A 360 17.14 -45.01 -10.88
C PRO A 360 18.49 -44.96 -10.14
N GLY A 361 19.40 -44.06 -10.50
CA GLY A 361 20.69 -43.82 -9.84
C GLY A 361 20.63 -42.77 -8.73
N HIS A 362 19.74 -42.90 -7.75
CA HIS A 362 19.66 -41.98 -6.61
C HIS A 362 20.88 -42.12 -5.67
N ALA A 363 21.94 -41.34 -5.92
CA ALA A 363 22.96 -41.04 -4.93
C ALA A 363 22.64 -39.69 -4.28
N SER A 364 22.24 -39.71 -3.01
CA SER A 364 22.17 -38.50 -2.19
C SER A 364 23.59 -38.04 -1.88
N MET A 365 23.99 -36.86 -2.39
CA MET A 365 25.16 -36.17 -1.84
C MET A 365 24.69 -35.48 -0.54
N ARG A 366 25.23 -35.95 0.59
CA ARG A 366 25.00 -35.37 1.92
C ARG A 366 25.91 -34.17 2.17
#